data_AF-A0A1Q5KP84-F1
#
_entry.id   AF-A0A1Q5KP84-F1
#
_cell.length_a   1.000
_cell.length_b   1.000
_cell.length_c   1.000
_cell.angle_alpha   90.00
_cell.angle_beta   90.00
_cell.angle_gamma   90.00
#
_symmetry.space_group_name_H-M   'P 1'
#
loop_
_entity.id
_entity.type
_entity.pdbx_description
1 polymer ?
#
loop_
_entity_poly.entity_id
_entity_poly.type
_entity_poly.pdbx_seq_one_letter_code
_entity_poly.pdbx_strand_id
1 'polypeptide(L)'
;MSELFGTLSDGTEVHRWTLERAGTRVEVLTYGGIVRSVEVPDQAGRTVNVVLGFAGLDGYVGHPEPFLGALVGRYANRIAGARFELDGRVYALEANNGPNSLHGGSHGFDKRVWDAEPVADGVRLSRVSVHGEEGFPGRLEMSATYTLDASGALHIAYEAVTDAPTVVNPTNHSYFNLAGHYTGNAGGHQLRLAASRYTPVDTDLIPAGPSQDVAGSRFDFREAREVGSGYDHNFVLDKGVTRAPREVAELHDPASGRTLTVATTEPGLQLYTGDHLSEPFAPGDGIALETQHFPDSPNRPDFPSTVLRPGEVFRSETVYGFSAR
;
A
#
# COMPACT_ATOMS: atom_id res chain seq x y z
N MET A 1 -5.51 7.77 20.48
CA MET A 1 -4.58 8.46 21.42
C MET A 1 -3.18 8.49 20.80
N SER A 2 -2.39 9.53 21.05
CA SER A 2 -1.00 9.65 20.57
C SER A 2 -0.01 9.41 21.71
N GLU A 3 1.00 8.58 21.46
CA GLU A 3 2.04 8.20 22.42
C GLU A 3 3.42 8.22 21.75
N LEU A 4 4.47 8.62 22.48
CA LEU A 4 5.84 8.50 21.97
C LEU A 4 6.17 7.01 21.76
N PHE A 5 6.54 6.65 20.54
CA PHE A 5 6.89 5.28 20.15
C PHE A 5 8.40 5.05 20.15
N GLY A 6 9.17 6.08 19.80
CA GLY A 6 10.62 6.05 19.79
C GLY A 6 11.19 7.35 19.23
N THR A 7 12.52 7.39 19.10
CA THR A 7 13.24 8.56 18.60
C THR A 7 14.25 8.08 17.57
N LEU A 8 14.30 8.73 16.41
CA LEU A 8 15.30 8.45 15.38
C LEU A 8 16.69 8.88 15.87
N SER A 9 17.74 8.41 15.19
CA SER A 9 19.13 8.71 15.56
C SER A 9 19.48 10.21 15.52
N ASP A 10 18.73 11.00 14.77
CA ASP A 10 18.89 12.46 14.67
C ASP A 10 18.10 13.24 15.74
N GLY A 11 17.39 12.55 16.63
CA GLY A 11 16.57 13.14 17.68
C GLY A 11 15.11 13.37 17.29
N THR A 12 14.69 13.05 16.05
CA THR A 12 13.30 13.22 15.64
C THR A 12 12.39 12.23 16.36
N GLU A 13 11.36 12.73 17.03
CA GLU A 13 10.37 11.92 17.75
C GLU A 13 9.40 11.23 16.78
N VAL A 14 9.11 9.97 17.04
CA VAL A 14 8.11 9.17 16.32
C VAL A 14 7.00 8.83 17.28
N HIS A 15 5.77 9.16 16.88
CA HIS A 15 4.57 8.89 17.67
C HIS A 15 3.77 7.75 17.06
N ARG A 16 3.08 7.02 17.92
CA ARG A 16 2.07 6.03 17.57
C ARG A 16 0.69 6.56 17.90
N TRP A 17 -0.22 6.42 16.95
CA TRP A 17 -1.63 6.76 17.06
C TRP A 17 -2.49 5.50 17.12
N THR A 18 -3.20 5.31 18.22
CA THR A 18 -4.14 4.20 18.39
C THR A 18 -5.56 4.65 18.07
N LEU A 19 -6.19 3.93 17.14
CA LEU A 19 -7.57 4.04 16.70
C LEU A 19 -8.32 2.80 17.18
N GLU A 20 -9.54 2.94 17.69
CA GLU A 20 -10.34 1.78 18.12
C GLU A 20 -11.82 2.04 17.88
N ARG A 21 -12.48 1.09 17.20
CA ARG A 21 -13.92 1.14 16.93
C ARG A 21 -14.46 -0.23 16.57
N ALA A 22 -15.63 -0.58 17.08
CA ALA A 22 -16.35 -1.82 16.76
C ALA A 22 -15.52 -3.11 16.89
N GLY A 23 -14.57 -3.16 17.83
CA GLY A 23 -13.69 -4.31 18.04
C GLY A 23 -12.45 -4.35 17.15
N THR A 24 -12.32 -3.45 16.17
CA THR A 24 -11.08 -3.22 15.42
C THR A 24 -10.21 -2.20 16.15
N ARG A 25 -8.93 -2.55 16.38
CA ARG A 25 -7.92 -1.65 16.92
C ARG A 25 -6.75 -1.51 15.94
N VAL A 26 -6.41 -0.29 15.56
CA VAL A 26 -5.34 0.01 14.58
C VAL A 26 -4.31 0.94 15.21
N GLU A 27 -3.03 0.63 15.02
CA GLU A 27 -1.91 1.49 15.39
C GLU A 27 -1.24 2.06 14.14
N VAL A 28 -1.13 3.39 14.03
CA VAL A 28 -0.46 4.11 12.93
C VAL A 28 0.74 4.88 13.46
N LEU A 29 1.90 4.77 12.83
CA LEU A 29 3.10 5.53 13.19
C LEU A 29 3.21 6.82 12.38
N THR A 30 3.74 7.89 13.00
CA THR A 30 4.11 9.10 12.26
C THR A 30 5.32 8.88 11.36
N TYR A 31 6.19 7.91 11.68
CA TYR A 31 7.22 7.43 10.78
C TYR A 31 6.60 6.56 9.68
N GLY A 32 6.81 6.97 8.44
CA GLY A 32 6.37 6.26 7.24
C GLY A 32 4.86 6.13 7.07
N GLY A 33 4.05 6.79 7.91
CA GLY A 33 2.62 6.52 7.96
C GLY A 33 2.29 5.04 8.17
N ILE A 34 3.15 4.32 8.89
CA ILE A 34 3.10 2.86 8.94
C ILE A 34 1.87 2.40 9.73
N VAL A 35 1.05 1.54 9.14
CA VAL A 35 0.06 0.72 9.84
C VAL A 35 0.81 -0.41 10.55
N ARG A 36 1.08 -0.22 11.84
CA ARG A 36 1.93 -1.10 12.64
C ARG A 36 1.18 -2.33 13.15
N SER A 37 -0.09 -2.18 13.50
CA SER A 37 -0.95 -3.31 13.89
C SER A 37 -2.39 -3.06 13.52
N VAL A 38 -3.09 -4.16 13.24
CA VAL A 38 -4.53 -4.23 13.00
C VAL A 38 -5.05 -5.44 13.77
N GLU A 39 -5.66 -5.18 14.91
CA GLU A 39 -6.19 -6.19 15.81
C GLU A 39 -7.69 -6.38 15.57
N VAL A 40 -8.09 -7.60 15.18
CA VAL A 40 -9.48 -7.93 14.82
C VAL A 40 -9.93 -9.27 15.41
N PRO A 41 -11.20 -9.38 15.87
CA PRO A 41 -11.73 -10.62 16.45
C PRO A 41 -11.97 -11.71 15.39
N ASP A 42 -11.85 -12.98 15.78
CA ASP A 42 -12.39 -14.12 15.03
C ASP A 42 -13.87 -14.41 15.41
N GLN A 43 -14.46 -15.46 14.82
CA GLN A 43 -15.82 -15.90 15.13
C GLN A 43 -16.05 -16.29 16.61
N ALA A 44 -14.97 -16.61 17.34
CA ALA A 44 -15.00 -16.94 18.77
C ALA A 44 -14.69 -15.73 19.66
N GLY A 45 -14.53 -14.53 19.09
CA GLY A 45 -14.20 -13.30 19.79
C GLY A 45 -12.73 -13.16 20.18
N ARG A 46 -11.83 -14.04 19.69
CA ARG A 46 -10.39 -13.94 19.95
C ARG A 46 -9.76 -12.92 19.01
N THR A 47 -9.19 -11.87 19.58
CA THR A 47 -8.52 -10.81 18.83
C THR A 47 -7.05 -11.15 18.59
N VAL A 48 -6.57 -10.96 17.36
CA VAL A 48 -5.15 -11.06 17.01
C VAL A 48 -4.76 -9.92 16.06
N ASN A 49 -3.48 -9.54 16.07
CA ASN A 49 -2.92 -8.66 15.05
C ASN A 49 -2.76 -9.43 13.73
N VAL A 50 -3.39 -8.94 12.66
CA VAL A 50 -3.44 -9.55 11.32
C VAL A 50 -2.53 -8.90 10.29
N VAL A 51 -1.67 -7.94 10.69
CA VAL A 51 -0.65 -7.37 9.79
C VAL A 51 0.77 -7.64 10.30
N LEU A 52 1.68 -7.94 9.38
CA LEU A 52 3.10 -8.06 9.69
C LEU A 52 3.68 -6.69 10.10
N GLY A 53 4.58 -6.70 11.07
CA GLY A 53 5.19 -5.48 11.57
C GLY A 53 6.14 -5.74 12.74
N PHE A 54 6.87 -4.70 13.13
CA PHE A 54 7.83 -4.78 14.22
C PHE A 54 7.26 -4.24 15.52
N ALA A 55 7.79 -4.77 16.63
CA ALA A 55 7.36 -4.35 17.96
C ALA A 55 7.76 -2.90 18.27
N GLY A 56 8.95 -2.47 17.83
CA GLY A 56 9.54 -1.16 18.09
C GLY A 56 10.12 -0.49 16.85
N LEU A 57 10.46 0.79 16.96
CA LEU A 57 10.94 1.64 15.87
C LEU A 57 12.20 1.10 15.19
N ASP A 58 13.14 0.54 15.96
CA ASP A 58 14.41 0.02 15.44
C ASP A 58 14.22 -1.07 14.38
N GLY A 59 13.14 -1.87 14.48
CA GLY A 59 12.82 -2.87 13.46
C GLY A 59 12.48 -2.23 12.12
N TYR A 60 11.68 -1.16 12.12
CA TYR A 60 11.32 -0.42 10.92
C TYR A 60 12.50 0.34 10.31
N VAL A 61 13.35 0.93 11.15
CA VAL A 61 14.54 1.65 10.68
C VAL A 61 15.62 0.69 10.19
N GLY A 62 15.81 -0.46 10.84
CA GLY A 62 16.81 -1.46 10.49
C GLY A 62 16.41 -2.37 9.32
N HIS A 63 15.11 -2.54 9.08
CA HIS A 63 14.57 -3.39 8.01
C HIS A 63 13.49 -2.65 7.20
N PRO A 64 13.84 -1.59 6.46
CA PRO A 64 12.86 -0.78 5.74
C PRO A 64 12.43 -1.39 4.41
N GLU A 65 13.28 -2.22 3.78
CA GLU A 65 13.07 -2.82 2.45
C GLU A 65 11.77 -3.63 2.25
N PRO A 66 11.21 -4.35 3.25
CA PRO A 66 9.91 -4.99 3.05
C PRO A 66 8.73 -4.02 3.07
N PHE A 67 8.92 -2.73 3.41
CA PHE A 67 7.87 -1.70 3.46
C PHE A 67 6.67 -2.06 4.36
N LEU A 68 6.88 -2.85 5.42
CA LEU A 68 5.80 -3.40 6.26
C LEU A 68 4.84 -2.32 6.76
N GLY A 69 3.63 -2.29 6.22
CA GLY A 69 2.57 -1.37 6.61
C GLY A 69 2.76 0.07 6.15
N ALA A 70 3.80 0.37 5.38
CA ALA A 70 4.22 1.75 5.10
C ALA A 70 3.30 2.47 4.11
N LEU A 71 3.20 3.80 4.28
CA LEU A 71 2.74 4.72 3.24
C LEU A 71 3.87 4.88 2.22
N VAL A 72 3.65 4.36 1.03
CA VAL A 72 4.60 4.40 -0.08
C VAL A 72 4.34 5.62 -0.96
N GLY A 73 5.42 6.28 -1.40
CA GLY A 73 5.36 7.40 -2.35
C GLY A 73 6.73 8.08 -2.50
N ARG A 74 6.90 9.05 -3.41
CA ARG A 74 5.87 9.75 -4.20
C ARG A 74 5.17 8.87 -5.25
N TYR A 75 5.83 7.80 -5.69
CA TYR A 75 5.30 6.86 -6.66
C TYR A 75 5.49 5.41 -6.19
N ALA A 76 4.39 4.69 -5.99
CA ALA A 76 4.38 3.28 -5.63
C ALA A 76 4.71 2.39 -6.83
N ASN A 77 5.32 1.25 -6.54
CA ASN A 77 5.85 0.30 -7.51
C ASN A 77 6.98 0.88 -8.38
N ARG A 78 7.23 0.29 -9.55
CA ARG A 78 8.42 0.54 -10.35
C ARG A 78 8.21 1.61 -11.42
N ILE A 79 9.26 2.37 -11.71
CA ILE A 79 9.44 3.21 -12.90
C ILE A 79 10.66 2.69 -13.66
N ALA A 80 10.45 2.29 -14.91
CA ALA A 80 11.44 1.63 -15.75
C ALA A 80 12.65 2.53 -16.03
N GLY A 81 13.85 1.96 -15.88
CA GLY A 81 15.11 2.66 -16.16
C GLY A 81 15.37 3.88 -15.27
N ALA A 82 14.69 3.95 -14.12
CA ALA A 82 14.75 5.02 -13.12
C ALA A 82 14.59 6.42 -13.75
N ARG A 83 13.68 6.56 -14.71
CA ARG A 83 13.40 7.84 -15.37
C ARG A 83 12.02 7.86 -15.99
N PHE A 84 11.51 9.06 -16.23
CA PHE A 84 10.32 9.28 -17.04
C PHE A 84 10.39 10.63 -17.74
N GLU A 85 9.60 10.82 -18.80
CA GLU A 85 9.44 12.11 -19.46
C GLU A 85 8.13 12.76 -19.02
N LEU A 86 8.18 14.05 -18.69
CA LEU A 86 7.00 14.86 -18.39
C LEU A 86 7.14 16.23 -19.06
N ASP A 87 6.14 16.59 -19.86
CA ASP A 87 6.10 17.84 -20.63
C ASP A 87 7.37 18.09 -21.47
N GLY A 88 7.90 17.05 -22.12
CA GLY A 88 9.08 17.12 -22.98
C GLY A 88 10.42 17.13 -22.22
N ARG A 89 10.41 17.01 -20.89
CA ARG A 89 11.60 16.95 -20.06
C ARG A 89 11.77 15.59 -19.43
N VAL A 90 12.96 15.02 -19.55
CA VAL A 90 13.34 13.78 -18.86
C VAL A 90 13.74 14.08 -17.42
N TYR A 91 13.15 13.35 -16.48
CA TYR A 91 13.48 13.35 -15.07
C TYR A 91 14.17 12.03 -14.73
N ALA A 92 15.38 12.13 -14.16
CA ALA A 92 16.10 10.98 -13.63
C ALA A 92 15.76 10.81 -12.15
N LEU A 93 15.52 9.56 -11.75
CA LEU A 93 15.26 9.11 -10.40
C LEU A 93 16.44 8.28 -9.91
N GLU A 94 16.45 7.96 -8.62
CA GLU A 94 17.37 6.97 -8.10
C GLU A 94 17.02 5.57 -8.61
N ALA A 95 18.03 4.83 -9.09
CA ALA A 95 17.92 3.41 -9.42
C ALA A 95 18.15 2.55 -8.17
N ASN A 96 17.16 2.48 -7.29
CA ASN A 96 17.20 1.72 -6.04
C ASN A 96 16.72 0.26 -6.19
N ASN A 97 16.27 -0.17 -7.37
CA ASN A 97 15.90 -1.55 -7.65
C ASN A 97 16.44 -2.00 -9.02
N GLY A 98 17.67 -2.50 -9.03
CA GLY A 98 18.36 -2.85 -10.29
C GLY A 98 18.49 -1.61 -11.18
N PRO A 99 18.07 -1.66 -12.46
CA PRO A 99 18.05 -0.49 -13.34
C PRO A 99 16.87 0.46 -13.11
N ASN A 100 15.93 0.11 -12.22
CA ASN A 100 14.64 0.77 -12.05
C ASN A 100 14.57 1.58 -10.74
N SER A 101 13.61 2.50 -10.67
CA SER A 101 13.24 3.17 -9.42
C SER A 101 12.03 2.47 -8.82
N LEU A 102 12.03 2.20 -7.52
CA LEU A 102 11.00 1.47 -6.79
C LEU A 102 10.53 2.28 -5.58
N HIS A 103 9.22 2.36 -5.39
CA HIS A 103 8.56 2.87 -4.18
C HIS A 103 9.02 4.28 -3.76
N GLY A 104 9.34 5.11 -4.75
CA GLY A 104 9.68 6.51 -4.55
C GLY A 104 11.13 6.79 -4.17
N GLY A 105 12.03 5.80 -4.20
CA GLY A 105 13.48 5.97 -3.97
C GLY A 105 13.95 5.48 -2.60
N SER A 106 15.26 5.57 -2.33
CA SER A 106 15.87 5.10 -1.08
C SER A 106 15.41 5.88 0.14
N HIS A 107 14.92 7.11 -0.04
CA HIS A 107 14.29 7.89 1.03
C HIS A 107 12.88 8.34 0.66
N GLY A 108 12.10 7.40 0.13
CA GLY A 108 10.66 7.52 -0.11
C GLY A 108 9.84 7.86 1.14
N PHE A 109 8.53 8.02 0.95
CA PHE A 109 7.58 8.48 1.97
C PHE A 109 7.53 7.58 3.22
N ASP A 110 7.83 6.30 3.04
CA ASP A 110 7.89 5.24 4.05
C ASP A 110 9.00 5.48 5.08
N LYS A 111 10.01 6.30 4.76
CA LYS A 111 11.17 6.59 5.60
C LYS A 111 11.17 8.02 6.15
N ARG A 112 10.03 8.73 6.06
CA ARG A 112 9.87 10.11 6.53
C ARG A 112 9.01 10.15 7.78
N VAL A 113 9.30 11.07 8.70
CA VAL A 113 8.36 11.41 9.77
C VAL A 113 7.35 12.43 9.23
N TRP A 114 6.07 12.18 9.47
CA TRP A 114 4.95 13.00 9.04
C TRP A 114 4.40 13.81 10.22
N ASP A 115 3.97 15.04 9.94
CA ASP A 115 3.21 15.82 10.91
C ASP A 115 1.84 15.15 11.10
N ALA A 116 1.35 15.09 12.34
CA ALA A 116 0.13 14.38 12.68
C ALA A 116 -0.84 15.25 13.47
N GLU A 117 -2.10 15.26 13.04
CA GLU A 117 -3.20 15.94 13.73
C GLU A 117 -4.38 14.98 13.96
N PRO A 118 -5.08 15.06 15.11
CA PRO A 118 -6.27 14.26 15.32
C PRO A 118 -7.41 14.71 14.40
N VAL A 119 -8.17 13.75 13.89
CA VAL A 119 -9.44 14.01 13.20
C VAL A 119 -10.56 13.19 13.85
N ALA A 120 -11.81 13.41 13.43
CA ALA A 120 -12.90 12.55 13.87
C ALA A 120 -12.60 11.08 13.54
N ASP A 121 -12.68 10.22 14.54
CA ASP A 121 -12.44 8.77 14.44
C ASP A 121 -11.06 8.39 13.83
N GLY A 122 -10.05 9.26 13.91
CA GLY A 122 -8.84 9.11 13.09
C GLY A 122 -7.63 9.96 13.44
N VAL A 123 -6.61 9.82 12.60
CA VAL A 123 -5.44 10.69 12.52
C VAL A 123 -5.20 11.09 11.08
N ARG A 124 -4.85 12.35 10.84
CA ARG A 124 -4.37 12.83 9.55
C ARG A 124 -2.86 13.07 9.63
N LEU A 125 -2.14 12.44 8.73
CA LEU A 125 -0.72 12.65 8.51
C LEU A 125 -0.54 13.61 7.34
N SER A 126 0.39 14.55 7.45
CA SER A 126 0.71 15.50 6.38
C SER A 126 2.20 15.76 6.27
N ARG A 127 2.65 16.05 5.05
CA ARG A 127 4.04 16.37 4.77
C ARG A 127 4.15 17.14 3.46
N VAL A 128 5.17 17.99 3.38
CA VAL A 128 5.63 18.60 2.13
C VAL A 128 6.81 17.81 1.59
N SER A 129 6.66 17.23 0.40
CA SER A 129 7.76 16.71 -0.40
C SER A 129 8.27 17.85 -1.29
N VAL A 130 9.52 18.28 -1.10
CA VAL A 130 10.06 19.45 -1.81
C VAL A 130 10.31 19.14 -3.29
N HIS A 131 10.44 20.19 -4.11
CA HIS A 131 10.88 20.03 -5.50
C HIS A 131 12.22 19.29 -5.57
N GLY A 132 12.31 18.26 -6.40
CA GLY A 132 13.53 17.47 -6.60
C GLY A 132 13.76 16.38 -5.57
N GLU A 133 12.88 16.21 -4.58
CA GLU A 133 12.97 15.10 -3.62
C GLU A 133 12.89 13.76 -4.37
N GLU A 134 13.90 12.90 -4.17
CA GLU A 134 14.10 11.63 -4.88
C GLU A 134 14.10 11.76 -6.42
N GLY A 135 14.33 12.97 -6.95
CA GLY A 135 14.34 13.28 -8.38
C GLY A 135 13.00 13.74 -8.97
N PHE A 136 11.91 13.74 -8.19
CA PHE A 136 10.60 14.13 -8.70
C PHE A 136 10.42 15.67 -8.78
N PRO A 137 9.87 16.22 -9.88
CA PRO A 137 9.60 17.65 -10.00
C PRO A 137 8.45 18.12 -9.12
N GLY A 138 8.43 19.41 -8.82
CA GLY A 138 7.34 20.06 -8.11
C GLY A 138 7.34 19.78 -6.60
N ARG A 139 7.01 20.81 -5.84
CA ARG A 139 6.66 20.66 -4.44
C ARG A 139 5.30 19.97 -4.37
N LEU A 140 5.17 18.95 -3.54
CA LEU A 140 3.94 18.21 -3.33
C LEU A 140 3.54 18.33 -1.86
N GLU A 141 2.39 18.94 -1.60
CA GLU A 141 1.71 18.81 -0.31
C GLU A 141 0.89 17.54 -0.35
N MET A 142 1.15 16.64 0.59
CA MET A 142 0.49 15.34 0.67
C MET A 142 -0.10 15.16 2.06
N SER A 143 -1.29 14.57 2.12
CA SER A 143 -1.85 14.06 3.36
C SER A 143 -2.44 12.67 3.19
N ALA A 144 -2.34 11.87 4.24
CA ALA A 144 -2.99 10.57 4.38
C ALA A 144 -3.80 10.56 5.67
N THR A 145 -5.10 10.32 5.56
CA THR A 145 -6.04 10.29 6.68
C THR A 145 -6.46 8.86 6.95
N TYR A 146 -6.21 8.41 8.18
CA TYR A 146 -6.53 7.08 8.67
C TYR A 146 -7.70 7.20 9.64
N THR A 147 -8.83 6.58 9.33
CA THR A 147 -10.03 6.61 10.17
C THR A 147 -10.64 5.22 10.31
N LEU A 148 -11.36 4.99 11.42
CA LEU A 148 -12.24 3.84 11.57
C LEU A 148 -13.70 4.26 11.42
N ASP A 149 -14.42 3.64 10.50
CA ASP A 149 -15.85 3.91 10.32
C ASP A 149 -16.72 3.22 11.39
N ALA A 150 -18.05 3.38 11.30
CA ALA A 150 -18.99 2.81 12.28
C ALA A 150 -18.93 1.29 12.40
N SER A 151 -18.48 0.60 11.36
CA SER A 151 -18.31 -0.85 11.34
C SER A 151 -16.93 -1.29 11.84
N GLY A 152 -15.99 -0.36 12.05
CA GLY A 152 -14.59 -0.66 12.36
C GLY A 152 -13.75 -0.95 11.13
N ALA A 153 -14.22 -0.57 9.93
CA ALA A 153 -13.41 -0.64 8.71
C ALA A 153 -12.36 0.48 8.71
N LEU A 154 -11.13 0.16 8.31
CA LEU A 154 -10.03 1.12 8.20
C LEU A 154 -10.09 1.82 6.84
N HIS A 155 -10.36 3.12 6.87
CA HIS A 155 -10.24 3.99 5.70
C HIS A 155 -8.84 4.62 5.67
N ILE A 156 -8.22 4.61 4.50
CA ILE A 156 -7.00 5.36 4.20
C ILE A 156 -7.32 6.27 3.00
N ALA A 157 -7.40 7.57 3.25
CA ALA A 157 -7.68 8.57 2.24
C ALA A 157 -6.46 9.45 1.98
N TYR A 158 -6.06 9.53 0.72
CA TYR A 158 -4.92 10.31 0.24
C TYR A 158 -5.40 11.56 -0.49
N GLU A 159 -4.81 12.70 -0.16
CA GLU A 159 -4.99 13.95 -0.92
C GLU A 159 -3.64 14.61 -1.19
N ALA A 160 -3.45 15.12 -2.41
CA ALA A 160 -2.24 15.84 -2.77
C ALA A 160 -2.50 17.03 -3.70
N VAL A 161 -1.71 18.08 -3.55
CA VAL A 161 -1.63 19.24 -4.46
C VAL A 161 -0.18 19.59 -4.75
N THR A 162 0.06 20.21 -5.91
CA THR A 162 1.41 20.53 -6.37
C THR A 162 1.52 21.94 -6.96
N ASP A 163 2.74 22.50 -6.93
CA ASP A 163 3.06 23.79 -7.55
C ASP A 163 3.67 23.67 -8.97
N ALA A 164 3.99 22.46 -9.43
CA ALA A 164 4.43 22.16 -10.79
C ALA A 164 4.00 20.75 -11.21
N PRO A 165 3.87 20.45 -12.51
CA PRO A 165 3.54 19.10 -12.97
C PRO A 165 4.46 18.03 -12.37
N THR A 166 3.87 16.97 -11.83
CA THR A 166 4.57 15.81 -11.25
C THR A 166 3.78 14.52 -11.51
N VAL A 167 4.35 13.37 -11.18
CA VAL A 167 3.62 12.10 -11.05
C VAL A 167 3.40 11.75 -9.58
N VAL A 168 2.24 11.16 -9.25
CA VAL A 168 1.83 10.79 -7.90
C VAL A 168 1.08 9.45 -7.94
N ASN A 169 1.48 8.50 -7.10
CA ASN A 169 0.82 7.19 -6.96
C ASN A 169 1.06 6.61 -5.56
N PRO A 170 0.38 7.09 -4.51
CA PRO A 170 0.56 6.58 -3.15
C PRO A 170 -0.17 5.25 -2.95
N THR A 171 0.33 4.43 -2.03
CA THR A 171 -0.37 3.24 -1.54
C THR A 171 0.01 2.95 -0.08
N ASN A 172 -0.64 1.96 0.53
CA ASN A 172 -0.23 1.39 1.79
C ASN A 172 0.24 -0.05 1.58
N HIS A 173 1.41 -0.38 2.09
CA HIS A 173 2.09 -1.66 1.85
C HIS A 173 1.95 -2.62 3.06
N SER A 174 0.75 -2.71 3.63
CA SER A 174 0.43 -3.68 4.68
C SER A 174 0.44 -5.12 4.15
N TYR A 175 1.09 -6.01 4.88
CA TYR A 175 1.06 -7.46 4.62
C TYR A 175 0.09 -8.11 5.58
N PHE A 176 -0.96 -8.72 5.05
CA PHE A 176 -2.00 -9.34 5.83
C PHE A 176 -1.73 -10.83 6.05
N ASN A 177 -1.92 -11.28 7.28
CA ASN A 177 -2.11 -12.68 7.63
C ASN A 177 -3.28 -12.79 8.61
N LEU A 178 -4.45 -13.17 8.09
CA LEU A 178 -5.71 -13.25 8.84
C LEU A 178 -5.71 -14.31 9.95
N ALA A 179 -4.82 -15.31 9.89
CA ALA A 179 -4.61 -16.25 10.98
C ALA A 179 -3.81 -15.61 12.14
N GLY A 180 -3.01 -14.59 11.84
CA GLY A 180 -2.20 -13.80 12.77
C GLY A 180 -0.76 -13.60 12.26
N HIS A 181 -0.16 -12.44 12.55
CA HIS A 181 1.12 -11.99 12.00
C HIS A 181 2.39 -12.84 12.29
N TYR A 182 2.32 -13.85 13.15
CA TYR A 182 3.42 -14.81 13.40
C TYR A 182 2.95 -16.27 13.30
N THR A 183 1.91 -16.52 12.50
CA THR A 183 1.36 -17.88 12.33
C THR A 183 1.95 -18.65 11.15
N GLY A 184 2.90 -18.03 10.43
CA GLY A 184 3.58 -18.61 9.28
C GLY A 184 2.85 -18.28 7.98
N ASN A 185 2.93 -19.19 7.01
CA ASN A 185 2.53 -18.95 5.63
C ASN A 185 1.03 -18.59 5.46
N ALA A 186 0.76 -17.51 4.74
CA ALA A 186 -0.57 -16.99 4.40
C ALA A 186 -1.10 -17.47 3.03
N GLY A 187 -0.34 -18.28 2.29
CA GLY A 187 -0.71 -18.74 0.95
C GLY A 187 -1.96 -19.63 0.91
N GLY A 188 -2.36 -20.21 2.05
CA GLY A 188 -3.60 -20.97 2.20
C GLY A 188 -4.87 -20.09 2.29
N HIS A 189 -4.73 -18.77 2.40
CA HIS A 189 -5.88 -17.87 2.41
C HIS A 189 -6.59 -17.90 1.06
N GLN A 190 -7.89 -17.73 1.07
CA GLN A 190 -8.73 -17.70 -0.11
C GLN A 190 -8.90 -16.26 -0.58
N LEU A 191 -8.55 -15.97 -1.83
CA LEU A 191 -8.67 -14.65 -2.45
C LEU A 191 -9.67 -14.68 -3.59
N ARG A 192 -10.52 -13.65 -3.65
CA ARG A 192 -11.34 -13.26 -4.80
C ARG A 192 -10.96 -11.84 -5.21
N LEU A 193 -10.82 -11.59 -6.51
CA LEU A 193 -10.50 -10.29 -7.10
C LEU A 193 -11.46 -9.94 -8.24
N ALA A 194 -11.99 -8.71 -8.23
CA ALA A 194 -12.79 -8.13 -9.32
C ALA A 194 -11.90 -7.59 -10.45
N ALA A 195 -11.10 -8.49 -11.05
CA ALA A 195 -10.17 -8.18 -12.12
C ALA A 195 -10.19 -9.29 -13.18
N SER A 196 -10.60 -8.92 -14.40
CA SER A 196 -10.59 -9.81 -15.56
C SER A 196 -9.28 -9.74 -16.35
N ARG A 197 -8.36 -8.84 -15.97
CA ARG A 197 -7.04 -8.71 -16.59
C ARG A 197 -5.93 -8.47 -15.56
N TYR A 198 -4.70 -8.77 -15.93
CA TYR A 198 -3.49 -8.45 -15.17
C TYR A 198 -2.41 -7.85 -16.06
N THR A 199 -1.40 -7.23 -15.46
CA THR A 199 -0.25 -6.65 -16.16
C THR A 199 0.91 -7.64 -16.16
N PRO A 200 1.22 -8.31 -17.30
CA PRO A 200 2.38 -9.18 -17.38
C PRO A 200 3.68 -8.36 -17.28
N VAL A 201 4.69 -8.93 -16.65
CA VAL A 201 5.97 -8.26 -16.40
C VAL A 201 7.16 -9.02 -16.99
N ASP A 202 8.26 -8.32 -17.21
CA ASP A 202 9.55 -8.91 -17.61
C ASP A 202 10.36 -9.40 -16.38
N THR A 203 11.61 -9.77 -16.61
CA THR A 203 12.51 -10.27 -15.55
C THR A 203 12.87 -9.21 -14.49
N ASP A 204 12.73 -7.93 -14.83
CA ASP A 204 12.96 -6.81 -13.91
C ASP A 204 11.65 -6.30 -13.27
N LEU A 205 10.57 -7.06 -13.46
CA LEU A 205 9.23 -6.79 -12.95
C LEU A 205 8.63 -5.49 -13.51
N ILE A 206 9.04 -5.09 -14.72
CA ILE A 206 8.46 -3.98 -15.48
C ILE A 206 7.36 -4.51 -16.39
N PRO A 207 6.21 -3.80 -16.52
CA PRO A 207 5.16 -4.16 -17.47
C PRO A 207 5.67 -4.36 -18.91
N ALA A 208 5.67 -5.62 -19.38
CA ALA A 208 6.30 -6.02 -20.64
C ALA A 208 5.41 -5.85 -21.89
N GLY A 209 4.14 -5.46 -21.71
CA GLY A 209 3.19 -5.32 -22.82
C GLY A 209 1.80 -4.87 -22.38
N PRO A 210 0.78 -5.08 -23.24
CA PRO A 210 -0.62 -4.85 -22.88
C PRO A 210 -1.08 -5.79 -21.76
N SER A 211 -2.09 -5.36 -21.00
CA SER A 211 -2.73 -6.22 -20.00
C SER A 211 -3.37 -7.45 -20.65
N GLN A 212 -3.26 -8.61 -20.00
CA GLN A 212 -3.75 -9.90 -20.49
C GLN A 212 -4.97 -10.38 -19.72
N ASP A 213 -5.85 -11.13 -20.37
CA ASP A 213 -6.99 -11.79 -19.73
C ASP A 213 -6.51 -12.81 -18.70
N VAL A 214 -7.17 -12.87 -17.55
CA VAL A 214 -6.83 -13.84 -16.50
C VAL A 214 -7.36 -15.24 -16.80
N ALA A 215 -8.38 -15.38 -17.66
CA ALA A 215 -9.10 -16.62 -17.90
C ALA A 215 -8.17 -17.78 -18.31
N GLY A 216 -8.29 -18.91 -17.60
CA GLY A 216 -7.49 -20.11 -17.85
C GLY A 216 -6.02 -20.00 -17.40
N SER A 217 -5.64 -18.91 -16.72
CA SER A 217 -4.30 -18.72 -16.16
C SER A 217 -4.31 -18.88 -14.64
N ARG A 218 -3.11 -18.94 -14.03
CA ARG A 218 -2.95 -18.91 -12.57
C ARG A 218 -3.42 -17.60 -11.92
N PHE A 219 -3.62 -16.55 -12.72
CA PHE A 219 -4.06 -15.24 -12.27
C PHE A 219 -5.60 -15.13 -12.19
N ASP A 220 -6.36 -16.18 -12.52
CA ASP A 220 -7.82 -16.12 -12.43
C ASP A 220 -8.33 -16.22 -10.98
N PHE A 221 -8.45 -15.07 -10.33
CA PHE A 221 -9.03 -14.90 -8.99
C PHE A 221 -10.46 -14.38 -9.03
N ARG A 222 -11.17 -14.42 -10.18
CA ARG A 222 -12.55 -13.93 -10.26
C ARG A 222 -13.50 -14.72 -9.36
N GLU A 223 -13.19 -15.99 -9.16
CA GLU A 223 -13.78 -16.85 -8.14
C GLU A 223 -12.79 -17.06 -6.99
N ALA A 224 -13.31 -17.25 -5.77
CA ALA A 224 -12.48 -17.44 -4.59
C ALA A 224 -11.66 -18.74 -4.68
N ARG A 225 -10.34 -18.65 -4.42
CA ARG A 225 -9.41 -19.78 -4.40
C ARG A 225 -8.21 -19.49 -3.51
N GLU A 226 -7.49 -20.53 -3.12
CA GLU A 226 -6.21 -20.37 -2.43
C GLU A 226 -5.26 -19.48 -3.24
N VAL A 227 -4.57 -18.58 -2.54
CA VAL A 227 -3.60 -17.66 -3.14
C VAL A 227 -2.40 -18.42 -3.68
N GLY A 228 -1.77 -19.23 -2.83
CA GLY A 228 -0.48 -19.85 -3.10
C GLY A 228 0.67 -18.85 -2.94
N SER A 229 1.69 -18.96 -3.79
CA SER A 229 2.90 -18.13 -3.76
C SER A 229 3.31 -17.65 -5.16
N GLY A 230 4.33 -16.79 -5.25
CA GLY A 230 4.91 -16.32 -6.51
C GLY A 230 4.05 -15.31 -7.26
N TYR A 231 3.36 -14.42 -6.56
CA TYR A 231 2.71 -13.27 -7.17
C TYR A 231 3.45 -12.01 -6.72
N ASP A 232 3.92 -11.24 -7.69
CA ASP A 232 4.21 -9.81 -7.58
C ASP A 232 3.65 -9.12 -8.84
N HIS A 233 2.32 -9.05 -8.93
CA HIS A 233 1.63 -8.60 -10.16
C HIS A 233 0.52 -7.60 -9.88
N ASN A 234 0.42 -6.62 -10.78
CA ASN A 234 -0.71 -5.70 -10.82
C ASN A 234 -1.91 -6.36 -11.53
N PHE A 235 -3.04 -6.37 -10.85
CA PHE A 235 -4.34 -6.70 -11.39
C PHE A 235 -5.04 -5.43 -11.89
N VAL A 236 -5.63 -5.52 -13.08
CA VAL A 236 -6.42 -4.43 -13.68
C VAL A 236 -7.85 -4.58 -13.18
N LEU A 237 -8.26 -3.71 -12.27
CA LEU A 237 -9.58 -3.77 -11.66
C LEU A 237 -10.65 -3.40 -12.69
N ASP A 238 -11.68 -4.23 -12.81
CA ASP A 238 -12.70 -4.09 -13.86
C ASP A 238 -13.46 -2.76 -13.77
N LYS A 239 -13.52 -2.19 -12.57
CA LYS A 239 -14.17 -0.92 -12.28
C LYS A 239 -13.36 0.32 -12.70
N GLY A 240 -12.07 0.18 -13.02
CA GLY A 240 -11.18 1.29 -13.37
C GLY A 240 -11.07 2.35 -12.28
N VAL A 241 -10.83 3.61 -12.64
CA VAL A 241 -10.84 4.73 -11.68
C VAL A 241 -12.28 5.09 -11.33
N THR A 242 -12.59 5.19 -10.04
CA THR A 242 -13.94 5.55 -9.56
C THR A 242 -13.89 6.69 -8.55
N ARG A 243 -14.96 7.50 -8.49
CA ARG A 243 -15.06 8.63 -7.56
C ARG A 243 -15.20 8.21 -6.08
N ALA A 244 -15.77 7.04 -5.84
CA ALA A 244 -15.95 6.48 -4.50
C ALA A 244 -15.38 5.05 -4.48
N PRO A 245 -14.94 4.55 -3.30
CA PRO A 245 -14.46 3.19 -3.16
C PRO A 245 -15.51 2.17 -3.60
N ARG A 246 -15.08 1.13 -4.32
CA ARG A 246 -15.88 -0.05 -4.63
C ARG A 246 -15.12 -1.29 -4.19
N GLU A 247 -15.81 -2.27 -3.61
CA GLU A 247 -15.19 -3.54 -3.24
C GLU A 247 -14.59 -4.20 -4.48
N VAL A 248 -13.32 -4.58 -4.38
CA VAL A 248 -12.54 -5.21 -5.46
C VAL A 248 -11.83 -6.47 -5.03
N ALA A 249 -11.69 -6.73 -3.73
CA ALA A 249 -11.05 -7.94 -3.22
C ALA A 249 -11.72 -8.45 -1.95
N GLU A 250 -11.67 -9.77 -1.76
CA GLU A 250 -12.00 -10.44 -0.51
C GLU A 250 -10.90 -11.49 -0.23
N LEU A 251 -10.22 -11.37 0.91
CA LEU A 251 -9.26 -12.33 1.42
C LEU A 251 -9.87 -13.00 2.66
N HIS A 252 -9.82 -14.33 2.73
CA HIS A 252 -10.45 -15.10 3.78
C HIS A 252 -9.52 -16.18 4.31
N ASP A 253 -9.45 -16.31 5.64
CA ASP A 253 -8.82 -17.47 6.29
C ASP A 253 -9.92 -18.41 6.81
N PRO A 254 -10.09 -19.60 6.19
CA PRO A 254 -11.10 -20.57 6.62
C PRO A 254 -10.92 -21.08 8.05
N ALA A 255 -9.70 -21.06 8.60
CA ALA A 255 -9.43 -21.61 9.93
C ALA A 255 -9.91 -20.69 11.05
N SER A 256 -9.64 -19.39 10.96
CA SER A 256 -10.15 -18.40 11.92
C SER A 256 -11.55 -17.90 11.59
N GLY A 257 -11.99 -18.00 10.34
CA GLY A 257 -13.22 -17.39 9.84
C GLY A 257 -13.08 -15.90 9.52
N ARG A 258 -11.92 -15.27 9.80
CA ARG A 258 -11.69 -13.86 9.51
C ARG A 258 -11.70 -13.59 8.01
N THR A 259 -12.28 -12.46 7.64
CA THR A 259 -12.40 -11.99 6.27
C THR A 259 -11.99 -10.53 6.20
N LEU A 260 -11.14 -10.22 5.23
CA LEU A 260 -10.78 -8.86 4.83
C LEU A 260 -11.44 -8.56 3.49
N THR A 261 -12.23 -7.49 3.41
CA THR A 261 -12.65 -6.90 2.14
C THR A 261 -11.82 -5.66 1.84
N VAL A 262 -11.51 -5.44 0.56
CA VAL A 262 -10.81 -4.25 0.10
C VAL A 262 -11.70 -3.52 -0.89
N ALA A 263 -12.03 -2.27 -0.59
CA ALA A 263 -12.69 -1.35 -1.51
C ALA A 263 -11.77 -0.19 -1.87
N THR A 264 -11.78 0.27 -3.13
CA THR A 264 -10.89 1.36 -3.55
C THR A 264 -11.41 2.20 -4.70
N THR A 265 -10.85 3.41 -4.82
CA THR A 265 -11.00 4.33 -5.96
C THR A 265 -9.96 4.09 -7.06
N GLU A 266 -8.89 3.35 -6.76
CA GLU A 266 -7.76 3.06 -7.65
C GLU A 266 -8.10 2.09 -8.79
N PRO A 267 -7.45 2.18 -9.97
CA PRO A 267 -7.72 1.30 -11.11
C PRO A 267 -7.01 -0.06 -11.02
N GLY A 268 -6.00 -0.20 -10.16
CA GLY A 268 -5.17 -1.38 -10.04
C GLY A 268 -5.02 -1.86 -8.60
N LEU A 269 -4.59 -3.13 -8.47
CA LEU A 269 -4.22 -3.74 -7.20
C LEU A 269 -2.99 -4.61 -7.39
N GLN A 270 -1.89 -4.31 -6.69
CA GLN A 270 -0.74 -5.19 -6.60
C GLN A 270 -1.07 -6.33 -5.64
N LEU A 271 -1.00 -7.57 -6.14
CA LEU A 271 -0.96 -8.75 -5.29
C LEU A 271 0.50 -9.15 -5.13
N TYR A 272 1.01 -9.04 -3.90
CA TYR A 272 2.33 -9.52 -3.55
C TYR A 272 2.29 -10.55 -2.43
N THR A 273 2.83 -11.75 -2.69
CA THR A 273 2.84 -12.87 -1.74
C THR A 273 4.06 -12.91 -0.82
N GLY A 274 4.82 -11.82 -0.72
CA GLY A 274 5.91 -11.73 0.27
C GLY A 274 7.05 -12.70 0.02
N ASP A 275 7.32 -13.09 -1.24
CA ASP A 275 8.30 -14.12 -1.58
C ASP A 275 9.75 -13.73 -1.22
N HIS A 276 10.03 -12.44 -1.02
CA HIS A 276 11.32 -11.90 -0.59
C HIS A 276 11.38 -11.52 0.90
N LEU A 277 10.33 -11.84 1.68
CA LEU A 277 10.39 -11.65 3.13
C LEU A 277 11.53 -12.49 3.73
N SER A 278 12.21 -11.90 4.70
CA SER A 278 13.31 -12.51 5.45
C SER A 278 13.11 -12.32 6.94
N GLU A 279 14.00 -12.91 7.73
CA GLU A 279 13.97 -12.86 9.20
C GLU A 279 13.64 -11.46 9.72
N PRO A 280 12.71 -11.32 10.70
CA PRO A 280 12.08 -12.40 11.47
C PRO A 280 10.88 -13.08 10.79
N PHE A 281 10.55 -12.71 9.55
CA PHE A 281 9.49 -13.33 8.76
C PHE A 281 10.08 -14.36 7.78
N ALA A 282 9.22 -15.13 7.13
CA ALA A 282 9.58 -16.04 6.07
C ALA A 282 8.82 -15.73 4.77
N PRO A 283 9.32 -16.19 3.61
CA PRO A 283 8.60 -16.09 2.35
C PRO A 283 7.17 -16.62 2.46
N GLY A 284 6.20 -15.78 2.09
CA GLY A 284 4.79 -16.13 2.15
C GLY A 284 4.09 -15.91 3.48
N ASP A 285 4.74 -15.35 4.51
CA ASP A 285 4.11 -15.09 5.82
C ASP A 285 2.99 -14.06 5.80
N GLY A 286 2.90 -13.25 4.74
CA GLY A 286 1.84 -12.27 4.57
C GLY A 286 1.61 -11.91 3.11
N ILE A 287 0.40 -11.41 2.83
CA ILE A 287 -0.05 -11.01 1.50
C ILE A 287 -0.29 -9.50 1.49
N ALA A 288 0.37 -8.77 0.61
CA ALA A 288 0.06 -7.36 0.37
C ALA A 288 -0.95 -7.22 -0.78
N LEU A 289 -1.93 -6.33 -0.56
CA LEU A 289 -2.99 -5.97 -1.49
C LEU A 289 -2.97 -4.45 -1.72
N GLU A 290 -1.99 -3.98 -2.49
CA GLU A 290 -1.71 -2.56 -2.63
C GLU A 290 -2.60 -1.96 -3.73
N THR A 291 -3.54 -1.11 -3.35
CA THR A 291 -4.40 -0.39 -4.32
C THR A 291 -3.63 0.77 -4.94
N GLN A 292 -3.54 0.83 -6.27
CA GLN A 292 -2.65 1.78 -6.95
C GLN A 292 -3.06 2.05 -8.40
N HIS A 293 -2.46 3.08 -9.01
CA HIS A 293 -2.29 3.12 -10.46
C HIS A 293 -1.26 2.08 -10.91
N PHE A 294 -1.26 1.75 -12.19
CA PHE A 294 -0.44 0.64 -12.70
C PHE A 294 1.06 0.96 -12.58
N PRO A 295 1.91 -0.07 -12.35
CA PRO A 295 3.36 0.09 -12.43
C PRO A 295 3.79 0.75 -13.74
N ASP A 296 4.83 1.59 -13.68
CA ASP A 296 5.43 2.27 -14.83
C ASP A 296 4.48 3.18 -15.65
N SER A 297 3.32 3.58 -15.12
CA SER A 297 2.39 4.52 -15.79
C SER A 297 3.04 5.80 -16.34
N PRO A 298 4.06 6.43 -15.71
CA PRO A 298 4.77 7.56 -16.28
C PRO A 298 5.42 7.31 -17.66
N ASN A 299 5.75 6.06 -17.98
CA ASN A 299 6.32 5.66 -19.27
C ASN A 299 5.30 4.93 -20.17
N ARG A 300 4.04 4.83 -19.72
CA ARG A 300 2.97 4.06 -20.37
C ARG A 300 1.75 4.93 -20.63
N PRO A 301 1.73 5.69 -21.75
CA PRO A 301 0.60 6.56 -22.09
C PRO A 301 -0.71 5.80 -22.35
N ASP A 302 -0.63 4.47 -22.51
CA ASP A 302 -1.78 3.57 -22.61
C ASP A 302 -2.39 3.20 -21.23
N PHE A 303 -1.73 3.54 -20.13
CA PHE A 303 -2.20 3.30 -18.76
C PHE A 303 -2.94 4.53 -18.18
N PRO A 304 -3.74 4.34 -17.11
CA PRO A 304 -4.33 5.47 -16.39
C PRO A 304 -3.25 6.47 -15.96
N SER A 305 -3.47 7.75 -16.24
CA SER A 305 -2.50 8.81 -15.96
C SER A 305 -2.27 9.00 -14.47
N THR A 306 -1.01 9.10 -14.07
CA THR A 306 -0.57 9.46 -12.71
C THR A 306 -0.09 10.91 -12.60
N VAL A 307 -0.24 11.70 -13.67
CA VAL A 307 0.19 13.11 -13.69
C VAL A 307 -0.76 13.96 -12.83
N LEU A 308 -0.18 14.77 -11.95
CA LEU A 308 -0.85 15.81 -11.18
C LEU A 308 -0.30 17.17 -11.59
N ARG A 309 -1.19 18.13 -11.89
CA ARG A 309 -0.84 19.50 -12.30
C ARG A 309 -1.30 20.56 -11.29
N PRO A 310 -0.69 21.77 -11.31
CA PRO A 310 -1.14 22.87 -10.48
C PRO A 310 -2.61 23.23 -10.73
N GLY A 311 -3.35 23.44 -9.64
CA GLY A 311 -4.81 23.70 -9.67
C GLY A 311 -5.67 22.44 -9.62
N GLU A 312 -5.08 21.25 -9.78
CA GLU A 312 -5.76 19.98 -9.57
C GLU A 312 -5.56 19.48 -8.13
N VAL A 313 -6.41 18.55 -7.71
CA VAL A 313 -6.28 17.86 -6.42
C VAL A 313 -6.31 16.36 -6.68
N PHE A 314 -5.21 15.67 -6.37
CA PHE A 314 -5.18 14.22 -6.34
C PHE A 314 -6.03 13.73 -5.17
N ARG A 315 -6.85 12.70 -5.42
CA ARG A 315 -7.62 12.00 -4.40
C ARG A 315 -7.60 10.50 -4.65
N SER A 316 -7.33 9.75 -3.61
CA SER A 316 -7.46 8.30 -3.58
C SER A 316 -7.97 7.86 -2.21
N GLU A 317 -8.69 6.76 -2.18
CA GLU A 317 -9.24 6.17 -0.97
C GLU A 317 -9.32 4.66 -1.10
N THR A 318 -8.87 3.99 -0.04
CA THR A 318 -8.96 2.55 0.15
C THR A 318 -9.56 2.24 1.51
N VAL A 319 -10.45 1.26 1.54
CA VAL A 319 -11.16 0.81 2.74
C VAL A 319 -10.89 -0.66 2.95
N TYR A 320 -10.34 -0.99 4.11
CA TYR A 320 -10.13 -2.35 4.59
C TYR A 320 -11.25 -2.70 5.57
N GLY A 321 -12.22 -3.49 5.12
CA GLY A 321 -13.31 -3.99 5.94
C GLY A 321 -12.94 -5.30 6.62
N PHE A 322 -13.23 -5.44 7.91
CA PHE A 322 -12.93 -6.65 8.68
C PHE A 322 -14.22 -7.29 9.19
N SER A 323 -14.31 -8.61 9.05
CA SER A 323 -15.43 -9.39 9.57
C SER A 323 -14.99 -10.82 9.90
N ALA A 324 -15.88 -11.59 10.53
CA ALA A 324 -15.69 -13.03 10.72
C ALA A 324 -16.98 -13.78 10.36
N ARG A 325 -16.84 -14.92 9.69
CA ARG A 325 -17.95 -15.80 9.28
C ARG A 325 -17.73 -17.23 9.77
#